data_AF-A0A1G9UQ41-F1
#
_entry.id   AF-A0A1G9UQ41-F1
#
_cell.length_a   1.000
_cell.length_b   1.000
_cell.length_c   1.000
_cell.angle_alpha   90.00
_cell.angle_beta   90.00
_cell.angle_gamma   90.00
#
_symmetry.space_group_name_H-M   'P 1'
#
loop_
_entity.id
_entity.type
_entity.pdbx_description
1 polymer ?
#
loop_
_entity_poly.entity_id
_entity_poly.type
_entity_poly.pdbx_seq_one_letter_code
_entity_poly.pdbx_strand_id
1 'polypeptide(L)'
;MVALSATSPLSSPFRKAGACALFLLTLTSLHHAYGAYIYETPWRLHIVQLAVPAAIVIVAALFVGRSRSGTTAGRVATWLAALVVLAFPVAMIGIYEGGWNHVVKNAAYFGFGTDAARSLFPEPVYRLPDNLLFELTGIAQFPLAVITALNTLALLRRPVR
;
A
#
# COMPACT_ATOMS: atom_id res chain seq x y z
N MET A 1 -0.64 -45.47 -15.40
CA MET A 1 -1.28 -44.33 -14.73
C MET A 1 -0.23 -43.27 -14.47
N VAL A 2 -0.16 -42.24 -15.31
CA VAL A 2 0.76 -41.10 -15.16
C VAL A 2 0.12 -40.12 -14.20
N ALA A 3 0.74 -39.90 -13.04
CA ALA A 3 0.31 -38.87 -12.11
C ALA A 3 0.60 -37.50 -12.74
N LEU A 4 -0.45 -36.81 -13.19
CA LEU A 4 -0.41 -35.40 -13.53
C LEU A 4 -0.20 -34.61 -12.22
N SER A 5 1.06 -34.44 -11.82
CA SER A 5 1.43 -33.48 -10.78
C SER A 5 1.26 -32.07 -11.35
N ALA A 6 0.02 -31.59 -11.36
CA ALA A 6 -0.30 -30.19 -11.61
C ALA A 6 0.14 -29.36 -10.40
N THR A 7 1.44 -29.25 -10.16
CA THR A 7 1.97 -28.14 -9.37
C THR A 7 1.85 -26.91 -10.26
N SER A 8 0.72 -26.23 -10.16
CA SER A 8 0.67 -24.81 -10.54
C SER A 8 1.93 -24.16 -9.97
N PRO A 9 2.73 -23.43 -10.78
CA PRO A 9 3.95 -22.83 -10.27
C PRO A 9 3.51 -21.83 -9.20
N LEU A 10 3.66 -22.21 -7.94
CA LEU A 10 3.34 -21.36 -6.80
C LEU A 10 4.08 -20.04 -7.03
N SER A 11 3.34 -18.98 -7.35
CA SER A 11 3.89 -17.67 -7.64
C SER A 11 4.85 -17.28 -6.51
N SER A 12 6.09 -16.93 -6.85
CA SER A 12 7.14 -16.58 -5.89
C SER A 12 6.62 -15.59 -4.83
N PRO A 13 6.83 -15.83 -3.53
CA PRO A 13 6.46 -14.90 -2.46
C PRO A 13 6.98 -13.48 -2.70
N PHE A 14 8.23 -13.36 -3.19
CA PHE A 14 8.80 -12.07 -3.61
C PHE A 14 7.99 -11.35 -4.69
N ARG A 15 7.49 -12.08 -5.69
CA ARG A 15 6.68 -11.50 -6.78
C ARG A 15 5.33 -11.04 -6.27
N LYS A 16 4.69 -11.84 -5.39
CA LYS A 16 3.42 -11.48 -4.76
C LYS A 16 3.55 -10.22 -3.90
N ALA A 17 4.50 -10.20 -2.96
CA ALA A 17 4.73 -9.05 -2.09
C ALA A 17 5.08 -7.80 -2.90
N GLY A 18 5.98 -7.92 -3.88
CA GLY A 18 6.36 -6.82 -4.76
C GLY A 18 5.20 -6.31 -5.61
N ALA A 19 4.43 -7.19 -6.25
CA ALA A 19 3.29 -6.79 -7.08
C ALA A 19 2.21 -6.07 -6.26
N CYS A 20 1.88 -6.58 -5.07
CA CYS A 20 0.91 -5.93 -4.18
C CYS A 20 1.41 -4.55 -3.72
N ALA A 21 2.66 -4.44 -3.29
CA ALA A 21 3.23 -3.16 -2.85
C ALA A 21 3.30 -2.13 -3.99
N LEU A 22 3.73 -2.55 -5.18
CA LEU A 22 3.77 -1.68 -6.36
C LEU A 22 2.37 -1.24 -6.77
N PHE A 23 1.39 -2.16 -6.76
CA PHE A 23 0.01 -1.80 -7.11
C PHE A 23 -0.57 -0.77 -6.12
N LEU A 24 -0.30 -0.94 -4.83
CA LEU A 24 -0.70 0.04 -3.82
C LEU A 24 -0.03 1.41 -4.04
N LEU A 25 1.27 1.45 -4.33
CA LEU A 25 1.99 2.69 -4.62
C LEU A 25 1.55 3.36 -5.94
N THR A 26 1.16 2.58 -6.94
CA THR A 26 0.56 3.08 -8.18
C THR A 26 -0.80 3.71 -7.91
N LEU A 27 -1.70 3.01 -7.20
CA LEU A 27 -2.99 3.56 -6.82
C LEU A 27 -2.82 4.85 -6.01
N THR A 28 -1.86 4.86 -5.08
CA THR A 28 -1.53 6.04 -4.27
C THR A 28 -1.08 7.21 -5.13
N SER A 29 -0.18 6.96 -6.08
CA SER A 29 0.29 8.01 -7.00
C SER A 29 -0.86 8.61 -7.81
N LEU A 30 -1.74 7.75 -8.35
CA LEU A 30 -2.92 8.18 -9.11
C LEU A 30 -3.90 8.96 -8.23
N HIS A 31 -4.18 8.48 -7.02
CA HIS A 31 -5.08 9.12 -6.06
C HIS A 31 -4.59 10.52 -5.66
N HIS A 32 -3.31 10.65 -5.30
CA HIS A 32 -2.74 11.95 -4.90
C HIS A 32 -2.59 12.91 -6.09
N ALA A 33 -2.23 12.41 -7.27
CA ALA A 33 -2.18 13.24 -8.48
C ALA A 33 -3.58 13.74 -8.88
N TYR A 34 -4.57 12.85 -8.86
CA TYR A 34 -5.96 13.22 -9.12
C TYR A 34 -6.46 14.24 -8.10
N GLY A 35 -6.27 13.98 -6.80
CA GLY A 35 -6.62 14.90 -5.72
C GLY A 35 -5.91 16.25 -5.83
N ALA A 36 -4.63 16.27 -6.21
CA ALA A 36 -3.91 17.52 -6.44
C ALA A 36 -4.56 18.35 -7.55
N TYR A 37 -4.99 17.70 -8.63
CA TYR A 37 -5.65 18.34 -9.76
C TYR A 37 -7.05 18.87 -9.42
N ILE A 38 -7.95 18.01 -8.91
CA ILE A 38 -9.35 18.42 -8.71
C ILE A 38 -9.56 19.41 -7.55
N TYR A 39 -8.65 19.42 -6.57
CA TYR A 39 -8.77 20.27 -5.39
C TYR A 39 -7.77 21.42 -5.39
N GLU A 40 -7.01 21.61 -6.47
CA GLU A 40 -5.98 22.66 -6.59
C GLU A 40 -4.99 22.65 -5.41
N THR A 41 -4.62 21.44 -4.96
CA THR A 41 -3.71 21.22 -3.84
C THR A 41 -2.40 20.58 -4.32
N PRO A 42 -1.51 21.34 -4.99
CA PRO A 42 -0.29 20.78 -5.59
C PRO A 42 0.64 20.15 -4.55
N TRP A 43 0.56 20.61 -3.29
CA TRP A 43 1.32 20.02 -2.20
C TRP A 43 1.08 18.51 -2.09
N ARG A 44 -0.10 17.96 -2.39
CA ARG A 44 -0.38 16.51 -2.34
C ARG A 44 0.55 15.65 -3.20
N LEU A 45 1.19 16.24 -4.22
CA LEU A 45 2.17 15.56 -5.07
C LEU A 45 3.44 15.12 -4.32
N HIS A 46 3.71 15.65 -3.12
CA HIS A 46 4.82 15.17 -2.28
C HIS A 46 4.73 13.66 -2.01
N ILE A 47 3.51 13.11 -1.88
CA ILE A 47 3.33 11.66 -1.69
C ILE A 47 3.76 10.88 -2.93
N VAL A 48 3.52 11.40 -4.14
CA VAL A 48 4.00 10.78 -5.39
C VAL A 48 5.53 10.75 -5.42
N GLN A 49 6.16 11.86 -5.00
CA GLN A 49 7.60 12.01 -4.92
C GLN A 49 8.24 11.07 -3.89
N LEU A 50 7.49 10.64 -2.85
CA LEU A 50 7.91 9.63 -1.89
C LEU A 50 7.62 8.20 -2.36
N ALA A 51 6.51 7.99 -3.09
CA ALA A 51 6.09 6.70 -3.61
C ALA A 51 7.09 6.10 -4.61
N VAL A 52 7.64 6.92 -5.51
CA VAL A 52 8.60 6.45 -6.53
C VAL A 52 9.91 5.93 -5.93
N PRO A 53 10.62 6.68 -5.05
CA PRO A 53 11.80 6.16 -4.36
C PRO A 53 11.49 4.92 -3.52
N ALA A 54 10.35 4.89 -2.81
CA ALA A 54 9.95 3.71 -2.04
C ALA A 54 9.80 2.48 -2.94
N ALA A 55 9.14 2.62 -4.10
CA ALA A 55 9.00 1.55 -5.08
C ALA A 55 10.37 1.03 -5.56
N ILE A 56 11.32 1.93 -5.87
CA ILE A 56 12.67 1.56 -6.29
C ILE A 56 13.39 0.76 -5.20
N VAL A 57 13.36 1.25 -3.95
CA VAL A 57 13.99 0.57 -2.80
C VAL A 57 13.37 -0.82 -2.59
N ILE A 58 12.05 -0.93 -2.63
CA ILE A 58 11.33 -2.20 -2.49
C ILE A 58 11.76 -3.18 -3.59
N VAL A 59 11.75 -2.76 -4.85
CA VAL A 59 12.12 -3.62 -5.98
C VAL A 59 13.57 -4.08 -5.88
N ALA A 60 14.50 -3.16 -5.59
CA ALA A 60 15.91 -3.49 -5.44
C ALA A 60 16.15 -4.47 -4.29
N ALA A 61 15.55 -4.21 -3.13
CA ALA A 61 15.68 -5.06 -1.95
C ALA A 61 15.06 -6.45 -2.16
N LEU A 62 13.89 -6.55 -2.82
CA LEU A 62 13.29 -7.84 -3.17
C LEU A 62 14.11 -8.60 -4.21
N PHE A 63 14.71 -7.90 -5.18
CA PHE A 63 15.59 -8.50 -6.18
C PHE A 63 16.86 -9.09 -5.54
N VAL A 64 17.51 -8.34 -4.64
CA VAL A 64 18.67 -8.83 -3.88
C VAL A 64 18.27 -9.99 -2.95
N GLY A 65 17.15 -9.83 -2.23
CA GLY A 65 16.62 -10.86 -1.33
C GLY A 65 16.37 -12.19 -2.04
N ARG A 66 15.82 -12.13 -3.27
CA ARG A 66 15.59 -13.31 -4.11
C ARG A 66 16.89 -13.88 -4.71
N SER A 67 17.76 -13.03 -5.25
CA SER A 67 18.98 -13.47 -5.96
C SER A 67 20.06 -14.01 -5.01
N ARG A 68 20.03 -13.63 -3.74
CA ARG A 68 20.95 -14.07 -2.69
C ARG A 68 20.26 -14.93 -1.62
N SER A 69 19.25 -15.69 -2.03
CA SER A 69 18.53 -16.64 -1.17
C SER A 69 19.50 -17.57 -0.43
N GLY A 70 19.22 -17.90 0.83
CA GLY A 70 20.09 -18.72 1.69
C GLY A 70 21.25 -17.97 2.36
N THR A 71 21.53 -16.72 2.00
CA THR A 71 22.65 -15.94 2.57
C THR A 71 22.18 -14.87 3.56
N THR A 72 23.09 -14.40 4.44
CA THR A 72 22.84 -13.25 5.33
C THR A 72 22.46 -12.00 4.55
N ALA A 73 23.12 -11.72 3.42
CA ALA A 73 22.81 -10.57 2.58
C ALA A 73 21.39 -10.64 2.00
N GLY A 74 20.96 -11.81 1.50
CA GLY A 74 19.59 -12.01 1.02
C GLY A 74 18.56 -11.87 2.14
N ARG A 75 18.87 -12.35 3.35
CA ARG A 75 18.00 -12.17 4.53
C ARG A 75 17.86 -10.70 4.89
N VAL A 76 18.95 -9.94 4.99
CA VAL A 76 18.92 -8.50 5.31
C VAL A 76 18.12 -7.74 4.26
N ALA A 77 18.35 -7.99 2.97
CA ALA A 77 17.60 -7.36 1.88
C ALA A 77 16.09 -7.68 1.93
N THR A 78 15.72 -8.92 2.25
CA THR A 78 14.32 -9.33 2.41
C THR A 78 13.65 -8.60 3.58
N TRP A 79 14.34 -8.47 4.71
CA TRP A 79 13.85 -7.71 5.86
C TRP A 79 13.73 -6.22 5.59
N LEU A 80 14.71 -5.63 4.88
CA LEU A 80 14.64 -4.23 4.44
C LEU A 80 13.41 -4.00 3.56
N ALA A 81 13.18 -4.86 2.56
CA ALA A 81 11.99 -4.77 1.71
C ALA A 81 10.71 -4.84 2.55
N ALA A 82 10.60 -5.82 3.45
CA ALA A 82 9.43 -5.99 4.29
C ALA A 82 9.19 -4.79 5.20
N LEU A 83 10.23 -4.25 5.83
CA LEU A 83 10.14 -3.06 6.68
C LEU A 83 9.65 -1.85 5.89
N VAL A 84 10.22 -1.58 4.72
CA VAL A 84 9.79 -0.47 3.86
C VAL A 84 8.32 -0.65 3.42
N VAL A 85 7.92 -1.86 3.00
CA VAL A 85 6.54 -2.15 2.60
C VAL A 85 5.55 -1.98 3.76
N LEU A 86 5.88 -2.50 4.94
CA LEU A 86 5.00 -2.45 6.09
C LEU A 86 4.88 -1.03 6.68
N ALA A 87 5.99 -0.29 6.73
CA ALA A 87 5.99 1.05 7.29
C ALA A 87 5.30 2.06 6.36
N PHE A 88 5.65 2.07 5.07
CA PHE A 88 5.20 3.13 4.17
C PHE A 88 3.93 2.77 3.39
N PRO A 89 3.93 1.87 2.38
CA PRO A 89 2.70 1.49 1.68
C PRO A 89 1.58 0.98 2.59
N VAL A 90 1.89 0.15 3.60
CA VAL A 90 0.85 -0.42 4.46
C VAL A 90 0.43 0.56 5.54
N ALA A 91 1.30 0.95 6.47
CA ALA A 91 0.89 1.71 7.63
C ALA A 91 0.55 3.18 7.30
N MET A 92 1.47 3.92 6.66
CA MET A 92 1.23 5.33 6.35
C MET A 92 0.18 5.50 5.24
N ILE A 93 0.24 4.70 4.19
CA ILE A 93 -0.65 4.88 3.04
C ILE A 93 -1.95 4.11 3.24
N GLY A 94 -1.96 2.79 3.24
CA GLY A 94 -3.24 2.09 3.23
C GLY A 94 -4.01 2.16 4.55
N ILE A 95 -3.34 2.11 5.70
CA ILE A 95 -4.02 2.21 7.00
C ILE A 95 -4.37 3.66 7.32
N TYR A 96 -3.42 4.59 7.27
CA TYR A 96 -3.69 5.98 7.64
C TYR A 96 -4.41 6.75 6.52
N GLU A 97 -3.86 6.87 5.31
CA GLU A 97 -4.59 7.56 4.23
C GLU A 97 -5.88 6.80 3.86
N GLY A 98 -5.79 5.53 3.47
CA GLY A 98 -6.96 4.77 3.01
C GLY A 98 -7.95 4.43 4.13
N GLY A 99 -7.47 3.95 5.27
CA GLY A 99 -8.33 3.52 6.38
C GLY A 99 -8.88 4.71 7.16
N TRP A 100 -8.00 5.55 7.72
CA TRP A 100 -8.43 6.67 8.56
C TRP A 100 -9.00 7.83 7.74
N ASN A 101 -8.27 8.36 6.76
CA ASN A 101 -8.70 9.56 6.03
C ASN A 101 -9.82 9.30 5.02
N HIS A 102 -10.06 8.05 4.63
CA HIS A 102 -11.13 7.70 3.70
C HIS A 102 -12.19 6.80 4.33
N VAL A 103 -11.90 5.58 4.78
CA VAL A 103 -12.94 4.68 5.31
C VAL A 103 -13.61 5.26 6.56
N VAL A 104 -12.85 5.61 7.59
CA VAL A 104 -13.39 6.14 8.85
C VAL A 104 -14.05 7.49 8.63
N LYS A 105 -13.42 8.39 7.85
CA LYS A 105 -14.01 9.69 7.49
C LYS A 105 -15.38 9.57 6.80
N ASN A 106 -15.50 8.68 5.80
CA ASN A 106 -16.76 8.48 5.09
C ASN A 106 -17.82 7.86 6.02
N ALA A 107 -17.43 6.91 6.88
CA ALA A 107 -18.34 6.34 7.87
C ALA A 107 -18.83 7.40 8.87
N ALA A 108 -17.95 8.29 9.33
CA ALA A 108 -18.31 9.42 10.20
C ALA A 108 -19.31 10.36 9.51
N TYR A 109 -19.03 10.76 8.27
CA TYR A 109 -19.86 11.70 7.51
C TYR A 109 -21.24 11.11 7.16
N PHE A 110 -21.28 9.95 6.50
CA PHE A 110 -22.53 9.35 6.04
C PHE A 110 -23.31 8.62 7.13
N GLY A 111 -22.63 8.13 8.18
CA GLY A 111 -23.27 7.40 9.27
C GLY A 111 -23.72 8.27 10.44
N PHE A 112 -22.98 9.35 10.74
CA PHE A 112 -23.16 10.16 11.95
C PHE A 112 -23.32 11.66 11.67
N GLY A 113 -23.24 12.08 10.41
CA GLY A 113 -23.46 13.45 9.99
C GLY A 113 -22.21 14.34 10.02
N THR A 114 -22.39 15.56 9.53
CA THR A 114 -21.31 16.54 9.33
C THR A 114 -20.58 16.91 10.61
N ASP A 115 -21.30 17.11 11.72
CA ASP A 115 -20.70 17.54 12.99
C ASP A 115 -19.75 16.47 13.56
N ALA A 116 -20.18 15.20 13.52
CA ALA A 116 -19.34 14.08 13.92
C ALA A 116 -18.08 13.98 13.04
N ALA A 117 -18.25 14.09 11.71
CA ALA A 117 -17.11 14.09 10.79
C ALA A 117 -16.15 15.25 11.05
N ARG A 118 -16.65 16.47 11.29
CA ARG A 118 -15.80 17.65 11.57
C ARG A 118 -15.08 17.60 12.89
N SER A 119 -15.65 16.93 13.90
CA SER A 119 -14.98 16.73 15.19
C SER A 119 -13.72 15.87 15.07
N LEU A 120 -13.72 14.89 14.15
CA LEU A 120 -12.60 13.97 13.92
C LEU A 120 -11.67 14.45 12.79
N PHE A 121 -12.22 15.16 11.80
CA PHE A 121 -11.55 15.59 10.58
C PHE A 121 -11.74 17.11 10.37
N PRO A 122 -11.07 17.94 11.19
CA PRO A 122 -11.24 19.39 11.15
C PRO A 122 -10.59 20.04 9.91
N GLU A 123 -11.14 21.19 9.51
CA GLU A 123 -10.50 22.07 8.53
C GLU A 123 -9.20 22.68 9.08
N PRO A 124 -8.29 23.17 8.21
CA PRO A 124 -8.33 23.13 6.74
C PRO A 124 -7.72 21.85 6.15
N VAL A 125 -7.16 20.99 6.99
CA VAL A 125 -6.40 19.82 6.55
C VAL A 125 -7.32 18.80 5.87
N TYR A 126 -8.50 18.57 6.44
CA TYR A 126 -9.44 17.57 5.95
C TYR A 126 -10.59 18.20 5.15
N ARG A 127 -10.80 17.65 3.95
CA ARG A 127 -12.04 17.86 3.19
C ARG A 127 -13.03 16.74 3.49
N LEU A 128 -14.28 17.11 3.67
CA LEU A 128 -15.38 16.15 3.73
C LEU A 128 -15.58 15.49 2.35
N PRO A 129 -16.23 14.31 2.31
CA PRO A 129 -16.50 13.62 1.05
C PRO A 129 -17.36 14.46 0.10
N ASP A 130 -16.79 14.92 -1.01
CA ASP A 130 -17.47 15.69 -2.05
C ASP A 130 -17.20 15.19 -3.48
N ASN A 131 -16.20 14.31 -3.67
CA ASN A 131 -15.87 13.70 -4.95
C ASN A 131 -15.80 12.16 -4.87
N LEU A 132 -16.69 11.48 -5.60
CA LEU A 132 -16.81 10.02 -5.57
C LEU A 132 -15.51 9.31 -5.97
N LEU A 133 -14.85 9.72 -7.06
CA LEU A 133 -13.65 9.03 -7.56
C LEU A 133 -12.47 9.17 -6.58
N PHE A 134 -12.30 10.36 -6.00
CA PHE A 134 -11.29 10.61 -5.00
C PHE A 134 -11.51 9.72 -3.76
N GLU A 135 -12.75 9.65 -3.27
CA GLU A 135 -13.08 8.83 -2.10
C GLU A 135 -12.97 7.33 -2.38
N LEU A 136 -13.44 6.84 -3.53
CA LEU A 136 -13.34 5.42 -3.89
C LEU A 136 -11.89 4.97 -4.04
N THR A 137 -11.04 5.77 -4.69
CA THR A 137 -9.61 5.44 -4.85
C THR A 137 -8.88 5.48 -3.52
N GLY A 138 -9.24 6.40 -2.63
CA GLY A 138 -8.72 6.46 -1.26
C GLY A 138 -9.12 5.26 -0.42
N ILE A 139 -10.42 4.91 -0.41
CA ILE A 139 -10.95 3.71 0.27
C ILE A 139 -10.24 2.45 -0.22
N ALA A 140 -10.02 2.31 -1.52
CA ALA A 140 -9.40 1.13 -2.12
C ALA A 140 -7.94 0.89 -1.65
N GLN A 141 -7.23 1.90 -1.15
CA GLN A 141 -5.88 1.73 -0.59
C GLN A 141 -5.89 0.84 0.67
N PHE A 142 -6.96 0.88 1.48
CA PHE A 142 -7.05 0.10 2.72
C PHE A 142 -7.09 -1.42 2.51
N PRO A 143 -8.03 -2.01 1.75
CA PRO A 143 -8.04 -3.45 1.51
C PRO A 143 -6.78 -3.91 0.75
N LEU A 144 -6.23 -3.07 -0.14
CA LEU A 144 -4.95 -3.37 -0.79
C LEU A 144 -3.78 -3.40 0.19
N ALA A 145 -3.75 -2.53 1.21
CA ALA A 145 -2.75 -2.63 2.27
C ALA A 145 -2.90 -3.89 3.10
N VAL A 146 -4.12 -4.33 3.42
CA VAL A 146 -4.34 -5.61 4.11
C VAL A 146 -3.75 -6.77 3.29
N ILE A 147 -4.07 -6.84 2.00
CA ILE A 147 -3.54 -7.88 1.09
C ILE A 147 -2.01 -7.78 0.98
N THR A 148 -1.47 -6.56 0.88
CA THR A 148 -0.02 -6.30 0.81
C THR A 148 0.69 -6.75 2.08
N ALA A 149 0.13 -6.43 3.25
CA ALA A 149 0.66 -6.82 4.55
C ALA A 149 0.69 -8.35 4.68
N LEU A 150 -0.41 -9.03 4.34
CA LEU A 150 -0.50 -10.49 4.40
C LEU A 150 0.55 -11.17 3.49
N ASN A 151 0.72 -10.69 2.26
CA ASN A 151 1.73 -11.24 1.35
C ASN A 151 3.17 -10.94 1.80
N THR A 152 3.39 -9.78 2.42
CA THR A 152 4.70 -9.39 2.96
C THR A 152 5.06 -10.21 4.20
N LEU A 153 4.11 -10.44 5.11
CA LEU A 153 4.30 -11.32 6.26
C LEU A 153 4.49 -12.78 5.84
N ALA A 154 3.79 -13.24 4.80
CA ALA A 154 3.96 -14.57 4.24
C ALA A 154 5.35 -14.77 3.60
N LEU A 155 5.93 -13.72 3.00
CA LEU A 155 7.32 -13.72 2.51
C LEU A 155 8.31 -13.97 3.66
N LEU A 156 8.12 -13.31 4.82
CA LEU A 156 9.01 -13.46 5.98
C LEU A 156 8.91 -14.82 6.68
N ARG A 157 7.75 -15.49 6.60
CA ARG A 157 7.53 -16.80 7.25
C ARG A 157 8.12 -17.98 6.48
N ARG A 158 8.49 -17.81 5.22
CA ARG A 158 9.01 -18.91 4.40
C ARG A 158 10.53 -18.98 4.54
N PRO A 159 11.12 -20.16 4.81
CA PRO A 159 12.56 -20.31 4.80
C PRO A 159 13.07 -19.93 3.42
N VAL A 160 13.96 -18.94 3.39
CA VAL A 160 14.68 -18.47 2.21
C VAL A 160 15.69 -19.58 1.87
N ARG A 161 15.23 -20.62 1.15
CA ARG A 161 16.05 -21.76 0.72
C ARG A 161 16.94 -21.38 -0.45
#